data_AF-A0AAV5V807-F1
#
_entry.id   AF-A0AAV5V807-F1
#
_cell.length_a   1.000
_cell.length_b   1.000
_cell.length_c   1.000
_cell.angle_alpha   90.00
_cell.angle_beta   90.00
_cell.angle_gamma   90.00
#
_symmetry.space_group_name_H-M   'P 1'
#
loop_
_entity.id
_entity.type
_entity.pdbx_description
1 polymer ?
#
loop_
_entity_poly.entity_id
_entity_poly.type
_entity_poly.pdbx_seq_one_letter_code
_entity_poly.pdbx_strand_id
1 'polypeptide(L)'
;RTVGARIPDDVLLKEVKRRVPDATYYYLMRKSLVMEWAVHAAIEYALHLTPVLPSSTLLDFGTGRSTNPNYRFDLSEGMRSEERPVPFRLSDNLSKFMAFTRDGHFAWSVQATLGMMYHKKTEMYLRPIVWDCVSEQDSKSQLSEVNSKTERILQRIRKRVTGE
;
A
#
# COMPACT_ATOMS: atom_id res chain seq x y z
N ARG A 1 -17.72 32.45 -1.66
CA ARG A 1 -17.24 31.22 -0.97
C ARG A 1 -18.16 30.08 -1.35
N THR A 2 -17.86 29.36 -2.44
CA THR A 2 -18.59 28.14 -2.79
C THR A 2 -18.29 27.11 -1.72
N VAL A 3 -19.31 26.70 -0.97
CA VAL A 3 -19.24 25.51 -0.11
C VAL A 3 -18.92 24.35 -1.06
N GLY A 4 -17.63 23.99 -1.15
CA GLY A 4 -17.17 22.93 -2.04
C GLY A 4 -17.97 21.68 -1.73
N ALA A 5 -18.54 21.05 -2.76
CA ALA A 5 -19.39 19.88 -2.62
C ALA A 5 -18.68 18.85 -1.72
N ARG A 6 -19.20 18.65 -0.50
CA ARG A 6 -18.67 17.66 0.43
C ARG A 6 -19.00 16.29 -0.13
N ILE A 7 -17.98 15.59 -0.61
CA ILE A 7 -18.13 14.21 -1.07
C ILE A 7 -18.59 13.39 0.14
N PRO A 8 -19.73 12.66 0.05
CA PRO A 8 -20.14 11.76 1.11
C PRO A 8 -19.06 10.70 1.35
N ASP A 9 -18.95 10.26 2.59
CA ASP A 9 -18.00 9.23 3.01
C ASP A 9 -18.55 7.81 2.79
N ASP A 10 -19.73 7.67 2.18
CA ASP A 10 -20.36 6.40 1.86
C ASP A 10 -20.50 6.15 0.34
N VAL A 11 -19.84 6.96 -0.49
CA VAL A 11 -19.93 6.85 -1.96
C VAL A 11 -19.47 5.48 -2.43
N LEU A 12 -18.32 5.00 -1.94
CA LEU A 12 -17.79 3.69 -2.31
C LEU A 12 -18.75 2.57 -1.90
N LEU A 13 -19.30 2.64 -0.70
CA LEU A 13 -20.24 1.65 -0.18
C LEU A 13 -21.52 1.58 -1.03
N LYS A 14 -22.08 2.74 -1.40
CA LYS A 14 -23.28 2.84 -2.25
C LYS A 14 -23.02 2.28 -3.65
N GLU A 15 -21.89 2.65 -4.27
CA GLU A 15 -21.55 2.16 -5.61
C GLU A 15 -21.34 0.65 -5.64
N VAL A 16 -20.68 0.09 -4.62
CA VAL A 16 -20.47 -1.35 -4.54
C VAL A 16 -21.80 -2.09 -4.37
N LYS A 17 -22.67 -1.64 -3.47
CA LYS A 17 -24.00 -2.24 -3.26
C LYS A 17 -24.88 -2.17 -4.49
N ARG A 18 -24.75 -1.10 -5.29
CA ARG A 18 -25.49 -0.95 -6.56
C ARG A 18 -25.03 -1.95 -7.62
N ARG A 19 -23.72 -2.26 -7.67
CA ARG A 19 -23.14 -3.21 -8.64
C ARG A 19 -23.28 -4.67 -8.22
N VAL A 20 -23.33 -4.93 -6.93
CA VAL A 20 -23.42 -6.27 -6.36
C VAL A 20 -24.68 -6.39 -5.50
N PRO A 21 -25.81 -6.78 -6.11
CA PRO A 21 -27.09 -6.84 -5.40
C PRO A 21 -27.21 -8.07 -4.50
N ASP A 22 -26.50 -9.16 -4.81
CA ASP A 22 -26.52 -10.38 -3.99
C ASP A 22 -25.72 -10.20 -2.70
N ALA A 23 -26.35 -10.50 -1.56
CA ALA A 23 -25.76 -10.28 -0.24
C ALA A 23 -24.57 -11.21 0.04
N THR A 24 -24.62 -12.44 -0.46
CA THR A 24 -23.56 -13.44 -0.27
C THR A 24 -22.33 -13.01 -1.06
N TYR A 25 -22.52 -12.68 -2.33
CA TYR A 25 -21.46 -12.23 -3.21
C TYR A 25 -20.87 -10.88 -2.74
N TYR A 26 -21.70 -9.95 -2.27
CA TYR A 26 -21.26 -8.70 -1.64
C TYR A 26 -20.30 -8.98 -0.47
N TYR A 27 -20.68 -9.89 0.43
CA TYR A 27 -19.86 -10.21 1.59
C TYR A 27 -18.53 -10.86 1.20
N LEU A 28 -18.55 -11.84 0.30
CA LEU A 28 -17.34 -12.53 -0.17
C LEU A 28 -16.39 -11.57 -0.87
N MET A 29 -16.91 -10.75 -1.79
CA MET A 29 -16.13 -9.74 -2.50
C MET A 29 -15.56 -8.70 -1.53
N ARG A 30 -16.36 -8.20 -0.58
CA ARG A 30 -15.89 -7.26 0.44
C ARG A 30 -14.74 -7.86 1.26
N LYS A 31 -14.88 -9.11 1.70
CA LYS A 31 -13.83 -9.82 2.44
C LYS A 31 -12.54 -9.91 1.62
N SER A 32 -12.62 -10.33 0.36
CA SER A 32 -11.45 -10.41 -0.53
C SER A 32 -10.76 -9.06 -0.73
N LEU A 33 -11.52 -8.01 -1.05
CA LEU A 33 -11.01 -6.66 -1.24
C LEU A 33 -10.31 -6.13 0.00
N VAL A 34 -10.90 -6.33 1.18
CA VAL A 34 -10.34 -5.87 2.46
C VAL A 34 -9.00 -6.54 2.74
N MET A 35 -8.89 -7.85 2.51
CA MET A 35 -7.63 -8.57 2.69
C MET A 35 -6.57 -8.11 1.69
N GLU A 36 -6.93 -7.86 0.42
CA GLU A 36 -5.98 -7.38 -0.57
C GLU A 36 -5.50 -5.95 -0.26
N TRP A 37 -6.40 -5.05 0.16
CA TRP A 37 -6.00 -3.73 0.62
C TRP A 37 -5.14 -3.76 1.89
N ALA A 38 -5.34 -4.73 2.78
CA ALA A 38 -4.46 -4.93 3.94
C ALA A 38 -3.04 -5.28 3.52
N VAL A 39 -2.88 -6.18 2.54
CA VAL A 39 -1.58 -6.52 1.97
C VAL A 39 -0.94 -5.30 1.30
N HIS A 40 -1.69 -4.57 0.48
CA HIS A 40 -1.20 -3.34 -0.17
C HIS A 40 -0.77 -2.27 0.83
N ALA A 41 -1.55 -2.05 1.89
CA ALA A 41 -1.24 -1.10 2.95
C ALA A 41 0.02 -1.50 3.73
N ALA A 42 0.17 -2.78 4.06
CA ALA A 42 1.35 -3.32 4.74
C ALA A 42 2.61 -3.16 3.88
N ILE A 43 2.53 -3.47 2.59
CA ILE A 43 3.65 -3.33 1.64
C ILE A 43 3.99 -1.86 1.41
N GLU A 44 2.98 -0.99 1.25
CA GLU A 44 3.17 0.46 1.10
C GLU A 44 3.94 1.04 2.29
N TYR A 45 3.56 0.65 3.51
CA TYR A 45 4.24 1.04 4.75
C TYR A 45 5.67 0.48 4.82
N ALA A 46 5.84 -0.84 4.62
CA ALA A 46 7.12 -1.52 4.77
C ALA A 46 8.17 -1.04 3.76
N LEU A 47 7.77 -0.88 2.49
CA LEU A 47 8.70 -0.57 1.39
C LEU A 47 8.85 0.92 1.09
N HIS A 48 8.03 1.81 1.68
CA HIS A 48 7.95 3.22 1.28
C HIS A 48 7.55 3.38 -0.19
N LEU A 49 6.45 2.76 -0.58
CA LEU A 49 5.98 2.93 -1.95
C LEU A 49 5.28 4.29 -2.12
N THR A 50 5.23 4.76 -3.37
CA THR A 50 4.41 5.90 -3.77
C THR A 50 3.00 5.78 -3.20
N PRO A 51 2.44 6.87 -2.62
CA PRO A 51 1.10 6.85 -2.08
C PRO A 51 0.09 6.32 -3.09
N VAL A 52 -0.71 5.35 -2.68
CA VAL A 52 -1.82 4.87 -3.51
C VAL A 52 -2.73 6.05 -3.82
N LEU A 53 -3.20 6.21 -5.06
CA LEU A 53 -4.18 7.23 -5.43
C LEU A 53 -5.50 6.53 -5.82
N PRO A 54 -6.67 7.08 -5.49
CA PRO A 54 -7.94 6.53 -5.95
C PRO A 54 -8.02 6.45 -7.49
N SER A 55 -7.39 7.40 -8.18
CA SER A 55 -7.33 7.43 -9.65
C SER A 55 -6.45 6.34 -10.26
N SER A 56 -5.47 5.82 -9.51
CA SER A 56 -4.59 4.74 -9.97
C SER A 56 -5.02 3.36 -9.48
N THR A 57 -6.01 3.29 -8.59
CA THR A 57 -6.48 2.01 -8.04
C THR A 57 -7.53 1.41 -8.97
N LEU A 58 -7.23 0.23 -9.50
CA LEU A 58 -8.14 -0.57 -10.31
C LEU A 58 -8.86 -1.57 -9.42
N LEU A 59 -10.19 -1.61 -9.50
CA LEU A 59 -11.04 -2.53 -8.75
C LEU A 59 -11.79 -3.44 -9.71
N ASP A 60 -11.61 -4.74 -9.52
CA ASP A 60 -12.39 -5.77 -10.20
C ASP A 60 -13.52 -6.24 -9.28
N PHE A 61 -14.75 -5.85 -9.62
CA PHE A 61 -15.96 -6.26 -8.90
C PHE A 61 -16.31 -7.74 -9.12
N GLY A 62 -15.82 -8.36 -10.20
CA GLY A 62 -16.05 -9.77 -10.52
C GLY A 62 -15.26 -10.72 -9.61
N THR A 63 -14.02 -10.35 -9.30
CA THR A 63 -13.12 -11.16 -8.46
C THR A 63 -12.96 -10.62 -7.05
N GLY A 64 -13.40 -9.38 -6.79
CA GLY A 64 -13.15 -8.68 -5.54
C GLY A 64 -11.67 -8.39 -5.35
N ARG A 65 -10.99 -8.02 -6.43
CA ARG A 65 -9.56 -7.72 -6.43
C ARG A 65 -9.24 -6.25 -6.67
N SER A 66 -8.11 -5.81 -6.13
CA SER A 66 -7.61 -4.44 -6.24
C SER A 66 -6.14 -4.41 -6.62
N THR A 67 -5.79 -3.65 -7.65
CA THR A 67 -4.41 -3.48 -8.10
C THR A 67 -4.09 -2.01 -8.33
N ASN A 68 -2.87 -1.60 -8.01
CA ASN A 68 -2.34 -0.29 -8.38
C ASN A 68 -1.09 -0.49 -9.24
N PRO A 69 -1.10 -0.10 -10.53
CA PRO A 69 0.05 -0.28 -11.42
C PRO A 69 1.16 0.75 -11.16
N ASN A 70 0.88 1.83 -10.43
CA ASN A 70 1.79 2.97 -10.29
C ASN A 70 2.67 2.90 -9.03
N TYR A 71 2.90 1.70 -8.48
CA TYR A 71 3.82 1.54 -7.37
C TYR A 71 5.26 1.81 -7.81
N ARG A 72 5.94 2.69 -7.08
CA ARG A 72 7.38 2.95 -7.22
C ARG A 72 7.98 3.07 -5.84
N PHE A 73 9.24 2.66 -5.70
CA PHE A 73 10.01 2.91 -4.50
C PHE A 73 10.32 4.40 -4.39
N ASP A 74 10.12 4.96 -3.21
CA ASP A 74 10.66 6.28 -2.91
C ASP A 74 12.14 6.14 -2.54
N LEU A 75 12.99 6.53 -3.49
CA LEU A 75 14.45 6.45 -3.38
C LEU A 75 15.08 7.74 -2.83
N SER A 76 14.27 8.73 -2.43
CA SER A 76 14.79 10.00 -1.94
C SER A 76 15.51 9.85 -0.58
N GLU A 77 16.76 10.32 -0.51
CA GLU A 77 17.60 10.14 0.69
C GLU A 77 17.21 11.05 1.87
N GLY A 78 16.35 12.05 1.71
CA GLY A 78 15.94 12.93 2.81
C GLY A 78 14.81 13.90 2.48
N MET A 79 14.06 14.27 3.51
CA MET A 79 12.93 15.21 3.60
C MET A 79 11.53 14.75 3.16
N ARG A 80 11.34 13.99 2.08
CA ARG A 80 9.96 13.59 1.69
C ARG A 80 9.31 12.54 2.59
N SER A 81 10.11 11.75 3.30
CA SER A 81 9.63 10.70 4.20
C SER A 81 8.96 11.25 5.47
N GLU A 82 9.29 12.48 5.88
CA GLU A 82 8.67 13.15 7.04
C GLU A 82 7.43 13.99 6.65
N GLU A 83 7.25 14.29 5.35
CA GLU A 83 6.11 15.05 4.85
C GLU A 83 4.85 14.21 4.62
N ARG A 84 4.94 12.88 4.69
CA ARG A 84 3.76 12.02 4.47
C ARG A 84 2.93 11.97 5.76
N PRO A 85 1.74 12.62 5.82
CA PRO A 85 0.96 12.70 7.06
C PRO A 85 0.33 11.36 7.47
N VAL A 86 0.27 10.39 6.54
CA VAL A 86 -0.35 9.08 6.77
C VAL A 86 0.54 7.96 6.24
N PRO A 87 0.78 6.88 6.99
CA PRO A 87 1.69 5.80 6.58
C PRO A 87 1.21 5.04 5.33
N PHE A 88 -0.10 4.83 5.21
CA PHE A 88 -0.76 4.20 4.06
C PHE A 88 -2.14 4.85 3.86
N ARG A 89 -2.77 4.63 2.70
CA ARG A 89 -4.08 5.24 2.44
C ARG A 89 -5.21 4.45 3.12
N LEU A 90 -5.83 5.07 4.12
CA LEU A 90 -7.12 4.64 4.67
C LEU A 90 -8.06 5.86 4.74
N SER A 91 -8.77 6.14 3.63
CA SER A 91 -9.72 7.25 3.57
C SER A 91 -11.03 6.93 4.31
N ASP A 92 -11.81 7.95 4.66
CA ASP A 92 -13.12 7.77 5.31
C ASP A 92 -14.05 6.86 4.49
N ASN A 93 -14.03 7.00 3.15
CA ASN A 93 -14.77 6.14 2.22
C ASN A 93 -14.34 4.68 2.31
N LEU A 94 -13.03 4.42 2.38
CA LEU A 94 -12.49 3.07 2.55
C LEU A 94 -12.85 2.53 3.94
N SER A 95 -12.65 3.30 5.00
CA SER A 95 -12.98 2.92 6.38
C SER A 95 -14.47 2.55 6.52
N LYS A 96 -15.38 3.36 5.97
CA LYS A 96 -16.82 3.05 5.95
C LYS A 96 -17.15 1.82 5.12
N PHE A 97 -16.49 1.65 3.97
CA PHE A 97 -16.65 0.43 3.19
C PHE A 97 -16.14 -0.81 3.93
N MET A 98 -15.10 -0.74 4.77
CA MET A 98 -14.63 -1.89 5.56
C MET A 98 -15.55 -2.17 6.76
N ALA A 99 -16.03 -1.12 7.45
CA ALA A 99 -16.79 -1.25 8.71
C ALA A 99 -16.13 -2.28 9.65
N PHE A 100 -16.89 -3.28 10.13
CA PHE A 100 -16.40 -4.31 11.05
C PHE A 100 -15.24 -5.17 10.51
N THR A 101 -15.05 -5.27 9.19
CA THR A 101 -13.94 -6.06 8.63
C THR A 101 -12.59 -5.37 8.80
N ARG A 102 -12.58 -4.08 9.18
CA ARG A 102 -11.36 -3.31 9.47
C ARG A 102 -10.60 -3.88 10.66
N ASP A 103 -11.29 -4.07 11.78
CA ASP A 103 -10.63 -4.50 13.02
C ASP A 103 -10.40 -6.02 13.04
N GLY A 104 -11.11 -6.76 12.19
CA GLY A 104 -10.88 -8.18 11.91
C GLY A 104 -9.94 -8.39 10.74
N HIS A 105 -10.51 -8.71 9.57
CA HIS A 105 -9.76 -9.14 8.39
C HIS A 105 -8.61 -8.20 8.01
N PHE A 106 -8.81 -6.88 8.02
CA PHE A 106 -7.76 -5.95 7.63
C PHE A 106 -6.59 -5.96 8.61
N ALA A 107 -6.84 -5.74 9.90
CA ALA A 107 -5.79 -5.68 10.92
C ALA A 107 -4.98 -6.99 11.00
N TRP A 108 -5.65 -8.15 11.00
CA TRP A 108 -4.96 -9.45 11.02
C TRP A 108 -4.17 -9.72 9.74
N SER A 109 -4.69 -9.33 8.57
CA SER A 109 -3.95 -9.46 7.30
C SER A 109 -2.73 -8.55 7.21
N VAL A 110 -2.81 -7.32 7.74
CA VAL A 110 -1.64 -6.44 7.86
C VAL A 110 -0.58 -7.09 8.76
N GLN A 111 -0.97 -7.55 9.95
CA GLN A 111 -0.07 -8.19 10.90
C GLN A 111 0.59 -9.46 10.33
N ALA A 112 -0.19 -10.29 9.64
CA ALA A 112 0.33 -11.49 8.99
C ALA A 112 1.33 -11.13 7.88
N THR A 113 1.03 -10.11 7.08
CA THR A 113 1.93 -9.66 5.99
C THR A 113 3.26 -9.16 6.54
N LEU A 114 3.23 -8.28 7.54
CA LEU A 114 4.44 -7.76 8.18
C LEU A 114 5.22 -8.86 8.92
N GLY A 115 4.54 -9.76 9.62
CA GLY A 115 5.17 -10.91 10.27
C GLY A 115 5.87 -11.82 9.26
N MET A 116 5.25 -12.08 8.10
CA MET A 116 5.89 -12.84 7.03
C MET A 116 7.13 -12.15 6.46
N MET A 117 7.09 -10.82 6.28
CA MET A 117 8.25 -10.05 5.86
C MET A 117 9.39 -10.15 6.88
N TYR A 118 9.07 -10.06 8.17
CA TYR A 118 10.05 -10.22 9.24
C TYR A 118 10.73 -11.61 9.21
N HIS A 119 9.95 -12.69 9.07
CA HIS A 119 10.50 -14.05 9.12
C HIS A 119 11.30 -14.46 7.86
N LYS A 120 10.95 -13.96 6.66
CA LYS A 120 11.52 -14.45 5.39
C LYS A 120 12.79 -13.74 4.91
N LYS A 121 13.46 -12.92 5.74
CA LYS A 121 14.63 -12.11 5.35
C LYS A 121 14.40 -11.38 4.01
N THR A 122 13.37 -10.56 3.94
CA THR A 122 12.92 -9.90 2.69
C THR A 122 14.03 -9.09 2.00
N GLU A 123 15.04 -8.64 2.74
CA GLU A 123 16.25 -7.98 2.23
C GLU A 123 16.90 -8.73 1.06
N MET A 124 16.97 -10.07 1.13
CA MET A 124 17.62 -10.88 0.08
C MET A 124 16.89 -10.77 -1.26
N TYR A 125 15.56 -10.69 -1.23
CA TYR A 125 14.74 -10.59 -2.43
C TYR A 125 14.62 -9.15 -2.92
N LEU A 126 14.60 -8.18 -2.00
CA LEU A 126 14.46 -6.76 -2.35
C LEU A 126 15.77 -6.15 -2.86
N ARG A 127 16.92 -6.65 -2.44
CA ARG A 127 18.23 -6.13 -2.85
C ARG A 127 18.37 -5.95 -4.36
N PRO A 128 18.16 -6.98 -5.22
CA PRO A 128 18.26 -6.80 -6.66
C PRO A 128 17.22 -5.80 -7.20
N ILE A 129 15.99 -5.83 -6.70
CA ILE A 129 14.91 -4.94 -7.15
C ILE A 129 15.21 -3.48 -6.84
N VAL A 130 15.66 -3.18 -5.61
CA VAL A 130 16.02 -1.82 -5.19
C VAL A 130 17.25 -1.35 -5.95
N TRP A 131 18.24 -2.22 -6.15
CA TRP A 131 19.43 -1.89 -6.92
C TRP A 131 19.07 -1.46 -8.35
N ASP A 132 18.20 -2.22 -9.03
CA ASP A 132 17.72 -1.90 -10.38
C ASP A 132 17.01 -0.54 -10.39
N CYS A 133 16.14 -0.28 -9.40
CA CYS A 133 15.42 0.99 -9.30
C CYS A 133 16.36 2.19 -9.08
N VAL A 134 17.41 2.04 -8.25
CA VAL A 134 18.41 3.09 -8.01
C VAL A 134 19.25 3.31 -9.26
N SER A 135 19.65 2.24 -9.94
CA SER A 135 20.43 2.29 -11.17
C SER A 135 19.68 3.02 -12.30
N GLU A 136 18.37 2.82 -12.41
CA GLU A 136 17.53 3.51 -13.40
C GLU A 136 17.46 5.02 -13.18
N GLN A 137 17.42 5.47 -11.92
CA GLN A 137 17.40 6.91 -11.59
C GLN A 137 18.77 7.57 -11.80
N ASP A 138 19.85 6.88 -11.44
CA ASP A 138 21.21 7.40 -11.37
C ASP A 138 22.11 6.82 -12.47
N SER A 139 21.70 6.97 -13.73
CA SER A 139 22.38 6.42 -14.93
C SER A 139 23.88 6.78 -15.11
N LYS A 140 24.43 7.70 -14.32
CA LYS A 140 25.83 8.18 -14.39
C LYS A 140 26.63 7.97 -13.11
N SER A 141 26.04 7.37 -12.07
CA SER A 141 26.69 7.22 -10.77
C SER A 141 27.66 6.03 -10.75
N GLN A 142 28.71 6.13 -9.94
CA GLN A 142 29.67 5.03 -9.79
C GLN A 142 28.99 3.83 -9.12
N LEU A 143 29.37 2.60 -9.51
CA LEU A 143 28.81 1.35 -8.94
C LEU A 143 28.90 1.30 -7.40
N SER A 144 29.97 1.84 -6.83
CA SER A 144 30.16 1.93 -5.37
C SER A 144 29.09 2.80 -4.69
N GLU A 145 28.68 3.88 -5.34
CA GLU A 145 27.67 4.80 -4.84
C GLU A 145 26.27 4.18 -4.88
N VAL A 146 25.93 3.52 -5.99
CA VAL A 146 24.65 2.78 -6.15
C VAL A 146 24.52 1.69 -5.09
N ASN A 147 25.60 0.95 -4.83
CA ASN A 147 25.61 -0.06 -3.77
C ASN A 147 25.41 0.55 -2.38
N SER A 148 26.08 1.66 -2.08
CA SER A 148 25.92 2.36 -0.80
C SER A 148 24.48 2.86 -0.58
N LYS A 149 23.88 3.48 -1.60
CA LYS A 149 22.48 3.95 -1.56
C LYS A 149 21.50 2.79 -1.38
N THR A 150 21.71 1.69 -2.11
CA THR A 150 20.87 0.48 -2.00
C THR A 150 20.89 -0.08 -0.57
N GLU A 151 22.07 -0.21 0.04
CA GLU A 151 22.18 -0.71 1.41
C GLU A 151 21.48 0.23 2.41
N ARG A 152 21.61 1.55 2.26
CA ARG A 152 20.91 2.52 3.12
C ARG A 152 19.39 2.35 3.04
N ILE A 153 18.84 2.18 1.84
CA ILE A 153 17.40 1.98 1.64
C ILE A 153 16.94 0.66 2.26
N LEU A 154 17.70 -0.42 2.07
CA LEU A 154 17.39 -1.72 2.67
C LEU A 154 17.41 -1.64 4.20
N GLN A 155 18.38 -0.94 4.80
CA GLN A 155 18.41 -0.73 6.25
C GLN A 155 17.18 0.05 6.76
N ARG A 156 16.69 1.04 6.00
CA ARG A 156 15.45 1.76 6.34
C ARG A 156 14.21 0.88 6.23
N ILE A 157 14.15 0.00 5.24
CA ILE A 157 13.04 -0.97 5.08
C ILE A 157 13.07 -1.96 6.25
N ARG A 158 14.25 -2.48 6.58
CA ARG A 158 14.44 -3.39 7.72
C ARG A 158 13.91 -2.79 9.01
N LYS A 159 14.38 -1.59 9.37
CA LYS A 159 13.94 -0.86 10.58
C LYS A 159 12.42 -0.77 10.70
N ARG A 160 11.73 -0.46 9.60
CA ARG A 160 10.27 -0.37 9.57
C ARG A 160 9.55 -1.70 9.73
N VAL A 161 10.12 -2.77 9.20
CA VAL A 161 9.57 -4.13 9.36
C VAL A 161 9.80 -4.67 10.76
N THR A 162 10.95 -4.35 11.38
CA THR A 162 11.28 -4.77 12.75
C THR A 162 10.61 -3.91 13.82
N GLY A 163 10.20 -2.68 13.48
CA GLY A 163 9.65 -1.71 14.42
C GLY A 163 10.72 -1.06 15.31
N GLU A 164 11.97 -1.05 14.84
CA GLU A 164 13.16 -0.48 15.52
C GLU A 164 13.59 0.87 14.92
#